data_AF-A0A6M8FNU7-F1
#
_entry.id   AF-A0A6M8FNU7-F1
#
_cell.length_a   1.000
_cell.length_b   1.000
_cell.length_c   1.000
_cell.angle_alpha   90.00
_cell.angle_beta   90.00
_cell.angle_gamma   90.00
#
_symmetry.space_group_name_H-M   'P 1'
#
loop_
_entity.id
_entity.type
_entity.pdbx_description
1 polymer ?
#
loop_
_entity_poly.entity_id
_entity_poly.type
_entity_poly.pdbx_seq_one_letter_code
_entity_poly.pdbx_strand_id
1 'polypeptide(L)'
;MDLVREHIIHSRGGRLGTGASSKDDASRIAAQAFKTTAPGGIALHFHGGLVSSSSAQGIAARLTEHYQSAGAYPLFFVWESGLLEAIRNNLKDILQDKVFHELLKKASEWVLKKGTGTIVTRGSGQTVEVDRLRRDFDLWLSGQAAEPPIRETAPPAAQTFKNLQTDEEELANEIAAEIELDPVFEQTIAGLAVASQRVASVTTRGAGIEPLPVQVLIDAGALEQMLPHQPATTKGGIPWLSVARFVAKVVIATLQRYLNKRDHGAYTTIVEEVLRAAYLDKVGQVIWNQMKKDAGADAFGAADAVGDVVLQAWKRCLDEGTSAPRITLIGHSTGAIYINAWLRRSAQLTPGLKYDLVLLAPACRTEEYVAMLSQCGAQIGQVRMFAMQDAVEQQDRLVPILYPRSLLYFVSGVVEGEVDIPLLGMQRFLADPATFDQGYMNQLRQHLDQGDRAVWSIADLGPGKHSASVAHGDFDNDAATLDSLAHILSNGFN
;
A
#
# COMPACT_ATOMS: atom_id res chain seq x y z
N MET A 1 11.33 33.68 -9.48
CA MET A 1 9.98 33.25 -9.05
C MET A 1 10.13 32.62 -7.69
N ASP A 2 9.36 33.06 -6.70
CA ASP A 2 9.41 32.47 -5.36
C ASP A 2 8.40 31.32 -5.31
N LEU A 3 8.85 30.13 -5.71
CA LEU A 3 8.00 28.95 -5.86
C LEU A 3 7.16 28.69 -4.60
N VAL A 4 7.79 28.81 -3.43
CA VAL A 4 7.14 28.55 -2.14
C VAL A 4 6.04 29.57 -1.87
N ARG A 5 6.28 30.85 -2.15
CA ARG A 5 5.29 31.91 -1.87
C ARG A 5 4.18 32.04 -2.91
N GLU A 6 4.38 31.51 -4.12
CA GLU A 6 3.48 31.78 -5.26
C GLU A 6 2.75 30.53 -5.77
N HIS A 7 3.27 29.33 -5.51
CA HIS A 7 2.79 28.10 -6.13
C HIS A 7 2.59 26.93 -5.17
N ILE A 8 3.04 27.03 -3.92
CA ILE A 8 2.94 25.92 -2.95
C ILE A 8 1.94 26.27 -1.83
N ILE A 9 0.99 25.37 -1.59
CA ILE A 9 0.12 25.39 -0.43
C ILE A 9 0.48 24.18 0.43
N HIS A 10 1.15 24.43 1.55
CA HIS A 10 1.57 23.41 2.49
C HIS A 10 0.52 23.21 3.58
N SER A 11 0.17 21.96 3.88
CA SER A 11 -0.74 21.57 4.96
C SER A 11 -0.13 20.48 5.84
N ARG A 12 -0.59 20.39 7.08
CA ARG A 12 -0.19 19.36 8.04
C ARG A 12 -1.43 18.75 8.67
N GLY A 13 -1.59 17.43 8.56
CA GLY A 13 -2.82 16.74 9.00
C GLY A 13 -4.09 17.28 8.32
N GLY A 14 -3.99 17.68 7.05
CA GLY A 14 -5.09 18.33 6.31
C GLY A 14 -5.37 19.80 6.69
N ARG A 15 -4.62 20.39 7.62
CA ARG A 15 -4.87 21.74 8.15
C ARG A 15 -3.81 22.76 7.72
N LEU A 16 -4.24 24.01 7.61
CA LEU A 16 -3.40 25.20 7.50
C LEU A 16 -3.07 25.79 8.88
N GLY A 17 -2.05 26.64 8.98
CA GLY A 17 -1.66 27.31 10.22
C GLY A 17 -0.28 26.92 10.72
N THR A 18 -0.14 26.59 12.00
CA THR A 18 1.17 26.39 12.64
C THR A 18 1.96 25.25 11.97
N GLY A 19 3.14 25.56 11.44
CA GLY A 19 3.99 24.60 10.71
C GLY A 19 3.53 24.33 9.27
N ALA A 20 2.52 25.04 8.78
CA ALA A 20 1.94 24.94 7.46
C ALA A 20 1.80 26.35 6.82
N SER A 21 1.21 26.44 5.62
CA SER A 21 0.87 27.74 5.04
C SER A 21 -0.18 28.45 5.91
N SER A 22 -0.13 29.78 5.98
CA SER A 22 -1.20 30.57 6.60
C SER A 22 -2.48 30.50 5.75
N LYS A 23 -3.65 30.74 6.36
CA LYS A 23 -4.92 30.79 5.61
C LYS A 23 -4.91 31.90 4.57
N ASP A 24 -4.35 33.05 4.93
CA ASP A 24 -4.29 34.22 4.05
C ASP A 24 -3.38 33.96 2.85
N ASP A 25 -2.23 33.32 3.06
CA ASP A 25 -1.34 32.91 1.97
C ASP A 25 -1.99 31.86 1.07
N ALA A 26 -2.56 30.80 1.65
CA ALA A 26 -3.23 29.77 0.86
C ALA A 26 -4.39 30.34 0.02
N SER A 27 -5.21 31.21 0.62
CA SER A 27 -6.29 31.95 -0.03
C SER A 27 -5.78 32.85 -1.16
N ARG A 28 -4.69 33.60 -0.93
CA ARG A 28 -4.06 34.47 -1.92
C ARG A 28 -3.49 33.66 -3.09
N ILE A 29 -2.73 32.62 -2.81
CA ILE A 29 -2.12 31.72 -3.82
C ILE A 29 -3.22 31.07 -4.66
N ALA A 30 -4.28 30.56 -4.02
CA ALA A 30 -5.41 29.96 -4.69
C ALA A 30 -6.12 30.94 -5.64
N ALA A 31 -6.39 32.17 -5.17
CA ALA A 31 -7.04 33.20 -5.99
C ALA A 31 -6.15 33.65 -7.15
N GLN A 32 -4.84 33.77 -6.93
CA GLN A 32 -3.86 34.09 -7.98
C GLN A 32 -3.84 33.01 -9.06
N ALA A 33 -3.80 31.73 -8.67
CA ALA A 33 -3.87 30.61 -9.61
C ALA A 33 -5.18 30.60 -10.40
N PHE A 34 -6.32 30.89 -9.75
CA PHE A 34 -7.63 30.93 -10.42
C PHE A 34 -7.76 32.05 -11.45
N LYS A 35 -7.08 33.17 -11.23
CA LYS A 35 -7.05 34.33 -12.14
C LYS A 35 -5.98 34.19 -13.23
N THR A 36 -5.38 33.02 -13.40
CA THR A 36 -4.35 32.77 -14.41
C THR A 36 -4.85 32.99 -15.84
N THR A 37 -3.97 33.49 -16.69
CA THR A 37 -4.18 33.58 -18.15
C THR A 37 -3.38 32.54 -18.92
N ALA A 38 -2.81 31.56 -18.22
CA ALA A 38 -2.03 30.48 -18.83
C ALA A 38 -2.92 29.65 -19.77
N PRO A 39 -2.51 29.40 -21.03
CA PRO A 39 -3.36 28.72 -22.01
C PRO A 39 -3.71 27.29 -21.62
N GLY A 40 -2.82 26.59 -20.90
CA GLY A 40 -3.06 25.26 -20.33
C GLY A 40 -3.90 25.26 -19.05
N GLY A 41 -4.28 26.43 -18.53
CA GLY A 41 -5.03 26.58 -17.28
C GLY A 41 -4.18 26.30 -16.04
N ILE A 42 -4.77 25.67 -15.02
CA ILE A 42 -4.11 25.30 -13.76
C ILE A 42 -3.75 23.82 -13.79
N ALA A 43 -2.49 23.50 -13.48
CA ALA A 43 -2.06 22.15 -13.12
C ALA A 43 -1.97 22.07 -11.58
N LEU A 44 -3.04 21.58 -10.94
CA LEU A 44 -3.09 21.38 -9.49
C LEU A 44 -2.57 19.98 -9.16
N HIS A 45 -1.36 19.91 -8.62
CA HIS A 45 -0.67 18.67 -8.32
C HIS A 45 -0.75 18.32 -6.82
N PHE A 46 -1.21 17.10 -6.55
CA PHE A 46 -1.18 16.43 -5.26
C PHE A 46 -0.12 15.32 -5.32
N HIS A 47 0.98 15.47 -4.57
CA HIS A 47 2.09 14.53 -4.60
C HIS A 47 1.72 13.16 -3.97
N GLY A 48 2.59 12.16 -4.05
CA GLY A 48 2.36 10.89 -3.35
C GLY A 48 2.58 10.97 -1.85
N GLY A 49 2.03 10.02 -1.08
CA GLY A 49 2.22 9.91 0.38
C GLY A 49 3.64 9.55 0.85
N LEU A 50 4.63 9.67 -0.04
CA LEU A 50 5.96 9.05 0.05
C LEU A 50 7.06 10.11 0.16
N VAL A 51 6.71 11.35 0.53
CA VAL A 51 7.61 12.49 0.43
C VAL A 51 7.60 13.29 1.71
N SER A 52 8.80 13.59 2.23
CA SER A 52 8.98 14.63 3.23
C SER A 52 8.59 15.99 2.64
N SER A 53 8.28 16.99 3.49
CA SER A 53 8.02 18.36 3.01
C SER A 53 9.17 18.89 2.14
N SER A 54 10.42 18.58 2.50
CA SER A 54 11.60 18.96 1.70
C SER A 54 11.67 18.25 0.34
N SER A 55 11.36 16.95 0.30
CA SER A 55 11.31 16.17 -0.94
C SER A 55 10.17 16.64 -1.85
N ALA A 56 9.01 16.95 -1.27
CA ALA A 56 7.85 17.49 -1.97
C ALA A 56 8.15 18.86 -2.60
N GLN A 57 8.89 19.72 -1.91
CA GLN A 57 9.35 20.99 -2.50
C GLN A 57 10.33 20.76 -3.66
N GLY A 58 11.20 19.75 -3.57
CA GLY A 58 12.07 19.34 -4.68
C GLY A 58 11.29 18.85 -5.90
N ILE A 59 10.24 18.04 -5.67
CA ILE A 59 9.32 17.60 -6.72
C ILE A 59 8.59 18.79 -7.35
N ALA A 60 8.05 19.70 -6.53
CA ALA A 60 7.40 20.91 -7.01
C ALA A 60 8.34 21.74 -7.89
N ALA A 61 9.59 21.94 -7.45
CA ALA A 61 10.57 22.71 -8.22
C ALA A 61 10.87 22.10 -9.59
N ARG A 62 11.04 20.77 -9.64
CA ARG A 62 11.26 20.06 -10.91
C ARG A 62 10.02 20.15 -11.83
N LEU A 63 8.83 19.86 -11.29
CA LEU A 63 7.60 19.84 -12.07
C LEU A 63 7.15 21.24 -12.54
N THR A 64 7.51 22.29 -11.82
CA THR A 64 7.23 23.68 -12.22
C THR A 64 7.73 23.98 -13.62
N GLU A 65 8.96 23.58 -13.94
CA GLU A 65 9.55 23.84 -15.26
C GLU A 65 8.75 23.12 -16.36
N HIS A 66 8.40 21.85 -16.14
CA HIS A 66 7.59 21.07 -17.08
C HIS A 66 6.18 21.63 -17.27
N TYR A 67 5.54 22.12 -16.20
CA TYR A 67 4.18 22.65 -16.29
C TYR A 67 4.17 24.03 -16.96
N GLN A 68 5.16 24.86 -16.67
CA GLN A 68 5.29 26.18 -17.29
C GLN A 68 5.66 26.07 -18.77
N SER A 69 6.55 25.14 -19.15
CA SER A 69 6.89 24.91 -20.56
C SER A 69 5.69 24.41 -21.37
N ALA A 70 4.79 23.66 -20.73
CA ALA A 70 3.51 23.24 -21.30
C ALA A 70 2.43 24.34 -21.29
N GLY A 71 2.75 25.55 -20.80
CA GLY A 71 1.81 26.68 -20.76
C GLY A 71 0.74 26.58 -19.68
N ALA A 72 0.95 25.77 -18.64
CA ALA A 72 0.06 25.67 -17.48
C ALA A 72 0.60 26.44 -16.27
N TYR A 73 -0.32 26.92 -15.42
CA TYR A 73 0.01 27.51 -14.13
C TYR A 73 0.22 26.38 -13.11
N PRO A 74 1.44 26.19 -12.56
CA PRO A 74 1.68 25.16 -11.57
C PRO A 74 1.09 25.57 -10.21
N LEU A 75 0.35 24.67 -9.57
CA LEU A 75 -0.09 24.82 -8.18
C LEU A 75 0.13 23.49 -7.47
N PHE A 76 0.87 23.49 -6.38
CA PHE A 76 1.22 22.28 -5.63
C PHE A 76 0.57 22.29 -4.27
N PHE A 77 -0.15 21.22 -3.97
CA PHE A 77 -0.53 20.86 -2.62
C PHE A 77 0.56 19.99 -2.02
N VAL A 78 1.15 20.48 -0.93
CA VAL A 78 2.17 19.76 -0.18
C VAL A 78 1.64 19.37 1.18
N TRP A 79 1.85 18.12 1.59
CA TRP A 79 1.54 17.63 2.94
C TRP A 79 2.61 16.68 3.44
N GLU A 80 2.83 16.70 4.75
CA GLU A 80 3.70 15.74 5.41
C GLU A 80 3.03 14.37 5.41
N SER A 81 3.61 13.41 4.68
CA SER A 81 3.05 12.06 4.61
C SER A 81 3.98 10.98 5.12
N GLY A 82 5.31 11.06 4.90
CA GLY A 82 6.35 10.21 5.53
C GLY A 82 6.09 8.70 5.61
N LEU A 83 5.09 8.20 4.88
CA LEU A 83 4.45 6.92 5.14
C LEU A 83 5.30 5.80 4.55
N LEU A 84 5.89 6.04 3.37
CA LEU A 84 6.77 5.06 2.76
C LEU A 84 8.02 4.84 3.58
N GLU A 85 8.64 5.93 4.04
CA GLU A 85 9.83 5.85 4.88
C GLU A 85 9.49 5.10 6.17
N ALA A 86 8.34 5.40 6.79
CA ALA A 86 7.86 4.66 7.96
C ALA A 86 7.64 3.17 7.65
N ILE A 87 6.90 2.82 6.58
CA ILE A 87 6.67 1.42 6.18
C ILE A 87 7.99 0.70 5.89
N ARG A 88 8.89 1.30 5.10
CA ARG A 88 10.19 0.70 4.76
C ARG A 88 11.07 0.51 5.98
N ASN A 89 11.08 1.48 6.91
CA ASN A 89 11.86 1.37 8.14
C ASN A 89 11.29 0.29 9.05
N ASN A 90 9.96 0.28 9.26
CA ASN A 90 9.31 -0.74 10.08
C ASN A 90 9.50 -2.15 9.49
N LEU A 91 9.41 -2.30 8.17
CA LEU A 91 9.71 -3.57 7.49
C LEU A 91 11.18 -3.98 7.62
N LYS A 92 12.13 -3.04 7.58
CA LYS A 92 13.55 -3.34 7.84
C LYS A 92 13.78 -3.79 9.29
N ASP A 93 13.11 -3.17 10.24
CA ASP A 93 13.18 -3.57 11.65
C ASP A 93 12.59 -4.97 11.86
N ILE A 94 11.44 -5.27 11.24
CA ILE A 94 10.82 -6.61 11.27
C ILE A 94 11.72 -7.64 10.57
N LEU A 95 12.42 -7.27 9.50
CA LEU A 95 13.40 -8.16 8.85
C LEU A 95 14.57 -8.52 9.79
N GLN A 96 14.84 -7.76 10.86
CA GLN A 96 15.84 -8.13 11.87
C GLN A 96 15.24 -8.91 13.05
N ASP A 97 13.92 -9.06 13.10
CA ASP A 97 13.24 -9.74 14.21
C ASP A 97 13.30 -11.27 14.07
N LYS A 98 13.95 -11.91 15.05
CA LYS A 98 14.04 -13.38 15.14
C LYS A 98 12.67 -14.03 15.29
N VAL A 99 11.73 -13.38 16.00
CA VAL A 99 10.37 -13.90 16.17
C VAL A 99 9.69 -13.96 14.80
N PHE A 100 9.81 -12.89 14.00
CA PHE A 100 9.29 -12.86 12.63
C PHE A 100 9.90 -13.97 11.77
N HIS A 101 11.23 -14.14 11.81
CA HIS A 101 11.92 -15.20 11.04
C HIS A 101 11.37 -16.58 11.37
N GLU A 102 11.21 -16.90 12.65
CA GLU A 102 10.78 -18.22 13.09
C GLU A 102 9.28 -18.47 12.83
N LEU A 103 8.43 -17.44 12.97
CA LEU A 103 7.03 -17.51 12.53
C LEU A 103 6.91 -17.73 11.02
N LEU A 104 7.67 -16.99 10.22
CA LEU A 104 7.71 -17.13 8.76
C LEU A 104 8.13 -18.53 8.34
N LYS A 105 9.24 -19.06 8.90
CA LYS A 105 9.73 -20.41 8.61
C LYS A 105 8.70 -21.47 8.98
N LYS A 106 8.11 -21.38 10.19
CA LYS A 106 7.13 -22.37 10.66
C LYS A 106 5.84 -22.32 9.84
N ALA A 107 5.30 -21.14 9.55
CA ALA A 107 4.14 -21.00 8.68
C ALA A 107 4.42 -21.56 7.27
N SER A 108 5.60 -21.27 6.72
CA SER A 108 6.04 -21.76 5.41
C SER A 108 6.15 -23.28 5.33
N GLU A 109 6.71 -23.92 6.37
CA GLU A 109 6.78 -25.37 6.51
C GLU A 109 5.39 -26.01 6.43
N TRP A 110 4.42 -25.46 7.17
CA TRP A 110 3.07 -25.99 7.24
C TRP A 110 2.24 -25.69 5.99
N VAL A 111 2.46 -24.54 5.35
CA VAL A 111 1.89 -24.23 4.02
C VAL A 111 2.39 -25.23 2.98
N LEU A 112 3.67 -25.62 3.02
CA LEU A 112 4.20 -26.66 2.11
C LEU A 112 3.63 -28.06 2.41
N LYS A 113 3.47 -28.42 3.69
CA LYS A 113 2.92 -29.73 4.12
C LYS A 113 1.42 -29.89 3.80
N LYS A 114 0.63 -28.82 3.99
CA LYS A 114 -0.83 -28.84 3.83
C LYS A 114 -1.31 -28.28 2.50
N GLY A 115 -0.44 -27.58 1.78
CA GLY A 115 -0.75 -26.98 0.49
C GLY A 115 -0.97 -28.01 -0.61
N THR A 116 -1.34 -27.50 -1.79
CA THR A 116 -1.73 -28.28 -2.96
C THR A 116 -0.51 -28.83 -3.73
N GLY A 117 0.70 -28.87 -3.18
CA GLY A 117 1.91 -29.26 -3.94
C GLY A 117 2.26 -28.36 -5.13
N THR A 118 1.50 -27.29 -5.40
CA THR A 118 1.86 -26.19 -6.32
C THR A 118 2.96 -25.32 -5.73
N ILE A 119 2.97 -25.19 -4.40
CA ILE A 119 4.02 -24.51 -3.65
C ILE A 119 5.08 -25.55 -3.30
N VAL A 120 6.33 -25.31 -3.71
CA VAL A 120 7.44 -26.26 -3.56
C VAL A 120 8.72 -25.60 -3.07
N THR A 121 9.63 -26.40 -2.52
CA THR A 121 10.99 -25.98 -2.15
C THR A 121 11.89 -25.81 -3.37
N ARG A 122 12.93 -24.98 -3.27
CA ARG A 122 13.94 -24.87 -4.33
C ARG A 122 14.76 -26.16 -4.45
N GLY A 123 14.68 -26.82 -5.60
CA GLY A 123 15.60 -27.89 -5.99
C GLY A 123 15.29 -29.30 -5.45
N SER A 124 14.13 -29.53 -4.85
CA SER A 124 13.72 -30.86 -4.38
C SER A 124 12.20 -31.03 -4.38
N GLY A 125 11.68 -31.81 -5.32
CA GLY A 125 10.35 -32.47 -5.37
C GLY A 125 9.17 -31.92 -4.54
N GLN A 126 8.27 -32.81 -4.13
CA GLN A 126 7.11 -32.51 -3.28
C GLN A 126 7.37 -32.77 -1.79
N THR A 127 8.47 -33.44 -1.44
CA THR A 127 8.79 -33.78 -0.04
C THR A 127 9.50 -32.62 0.65
N VAL A 128 8.98 -32.20 1.80
CA VAL A 128 9.52 -31.07 2.59
C VAL A 128 10.63 -31.56 3.52
N GLU A 129 11.88 -31.30 3.16
CA GLU A 129 13.05 -31.47 4.04
C GLU A 129 13.16 -30.25 4.97
N VAL A 130 12.59 -30.33 6.18
CA VAL A 130 12.44 -29.19 7.10
C VAL A 130 13.77 -28.50 7.43
N ASP A 131 14.82 -29.26 7.75
CA ASP A 131 16.15 -28.70 8.07
C ASP A 131 16.80 -27.97 6.90
N ARG A 132 16.58 -28.48 5.68
CA ARG A 132 17.05 -27.80 4.46
C ARG A 132 16.26 -26.52 4.23
N LEU A 133 14.93 -26.59 4.33
CA LEU A 133 14.05 -25.43 4.17
C LEU A 133 14.43 -24.30 5.14
N ARG A 134 14.63 -24.60 6.42
CA ARG A 134 15.03 -23.62 7.44
C ARG A 134 16.37 -22.96 7.10
N ARG A 135 17.38 -23.75 6.69
CA ARG A 135 18.67 -23.20 6.23
C ARG A 135 18.54 -22.31 4.99
N ASP A 136 17.72 -22.71 4.03
CA ASP A 136 17.50 -21.90 2.83
C ASP A 136 16.79 -20.57 3.16
N PHE A 137 15.90 -20.56 4.16
CA PHE A 137 15.34 -19.32 4.73
C PHE A 137 16.42 -18.45 5.40
N ASP A 138 17.32 -19.03 6.19
CA ASP A 138 18.42 -18.26 6.82
C ASP A 138 19.32 -17.59 5.77
N LEU A 139 19.64 -18.30 4.68
CA LEU A 139 20.40 -17.75 3.56
C LEU A 139 19.63 -16.61 2.86
N TRP A 140 18.33 -16.77 2.65
CA TRP A 140 17.50 -15.73 2.04
C TRP A 140 17.36 -14.49 2.92
N LEU A 141 16.98 -14.67 4.18
CA LEU A 141 16.74 -13.57 5.12
C LEU A 141 18.00 -12.78 5.47
N SER A 142 19.18 -13.42 5.37
CA SER A 142 20.49 -12.75 5.50
C SER A 142 21.01 -12.13 4.20
N GLY A 143 20.29 -12.25 3.09
CA GLY A 143 20.69 -11.72 1.78
C GLY A 143 21.80 -12.51 1.07
N GLN A 144 22.10 -13.72 1.54
CA GLN A 144 23.09 -14.63 0.93
C GLN A 144 22.51 -15.42 -0.25
N ALA A 145 21.18 -15.55 -0.34
CA ALA A 145 20.51 -16.15 -1.50
C ALA A 145 19.86 -15.07 -2.40
N ALA A 146 19.87 -15.31 -3.71
CA ALA A 146 19.31 -14.38 -4.71
C ALA A 146 17.78 -14.43 -4.84
N GLU A 147 17.14 -15.49 -4.33
CA GLU A 147 15.70 -15.73 -4.46
C GLU A 147 15.15 -16.31 -3.15
N PRO A 148 13.83 -16.23 -2.90
CA PRO A 148 13.18 -16.85 -1.74
C PRO A 148 13.12 -18.39 -1.85
N PRO A 149 13.21 -19.13 -0.73
CA PRO A 149 13.36 -20.59 -0.72
C PRO A 149 12.14 -21.37 -1.20
N ILE A 150 10.99 -20.70 -1.32
CA ILE A 150 9.73 -21.25 -1.77
C ILE A 150 9.33 -20.60 -3.09
N ARG A 151 8.85 -21.41 -4.01
CA ARG A 151 8.34 -20.98 -5.32
C ARG A 151 7.08 -21.74 -5.70
N GLU A 152 6.40 -21.25 -6.73
CA GLU A 152 5.30 -21.93 -7.37
C GLU A 152 5.77 -22.73 -8.58
N THR A 153 5.12 -23.86 -8.83
CA THR A 153 5.31 -24.65 -10.06
C THR A 153 4.34 -24.20 -11.15
N ALA A 154 4.84 -23.92 -12.35
CA ALA A 154 4.02 -23.67 -13.53
C ALA A 154 3.89 -24.92 -14.43
N PRO A 155 2.74 -25.16 -15.08
CA PRO A 155 1.43 -24.56 -14.78
C PRO A 155 0.84 -25.14 -13.48
N PRO A 156 -0.05 -24.43 -12.78
CA PRO A 156 -0.74 -24.98 -11.62
C PRO A 156 -1.45 -26.25 -12.09
N ALA A 157 -1.01 -27.41 -11.59
CA ALA A 157 -1.68 -28.66 -11.89
C ALA A 157 -3.17 -28.48 -11.57
N ALA A 158 -4.06 -28.96 -12.44
CA ALA A 158 -5.49 -28.97 -12.19
C ALA A 158 -5.74 -29.80 -10.92
N GLN A 159 -5.77 -29.15 -9.77
CA GLN A 159 -5.91 -29.81 -8.49
C GLN A 159 -7.26 -29.48 -7.90
N THR A 160 -8.02 -30.55 -7.73
CA THR A 160 -9.12 -30.64 -6.79
C THR A 160 -8.59 -30.26 -5.42
N PHE A 161 -9.06 -29.15 -4.88
CA PHE A 161 -8.89 -28.81 -3.47
C PHE A 161 -9.49 -29.93 -2.64
N LYS A 162 -8.69 -30.94 -2.24
CA LYS A 162 -9.16 -31.96 -1.32
C LYS A 162 -9.34 -31.28 0.03
N ASN A 163 -10.59 -31.01 0.40
CA ASN A 163 -11.07 -30.70 1.76
C ASN A 163 -10.07 -29.90 2.61
N LEU A 164 -9.77 -28.67 2.18
CA LEU A 164 -9.02 -27.69 2.97
C LEU A 164 -9.94 -26.91 3.93
N GLN A 165 -11.08 -27.50 4.33
CA GLN A 165 -11.65 -27.23 5.65
C GLN A 165 -10.73 -27.88 6.67
N THR A 166 -9.53 -27.32 6.81
CA THR A 166 -8.64 -27.71 7.87
C THR A 166 -9.23 -27.16 9.16
N ASP A 167 -9.70 -28.05 10.03
CA ASP A 167 -10.12 -27.67 11.37
C ASP A 167 -8.92 -26.99 12.05
N GLU A 168 -9.09 -25.73 12.44
CA GLU A 168 -8.04 -24.93 13.08
C GLU A 168 -7.46 -25.66 14.30
N GLU A 169 -8.31 -26.35 15.07
CA GLU A 169 -7.88 -27.10 16.24
C GLU A 169 -7.11 -28.37 15.85
N GLU A 170 -7.54 -29.09 14.81
CA GLU A 170 -6.80 -30.26 14.32
C GLU A 170 -5.39 -29.85 13.86
N LEU A 171 -5.29 -28.81 13.04
CA LEU A 171 -4.00 -28.29 12.59
C LEU A 171 -3.15 -27.74 13.74
N ALA A 172 -3.76 -27.05 14.70
CA ALA A 172 -3.05 -26.57 15.89
C ALA A 172 -2.46 -27.74 16.70
N ASN A 173 -3.18 -28.86 16.84
CA ASN A 173 -2.66 -30.04 17.54
C ASN A 173 -1.50 -30.69 16.79
N GLU A 174 -1.60 -30.80 15.46
CA GLU A 174 -0.50 -31.31 14.63
C GLU A 174 0.75 -30.41 14.72
N ILE A 175 0.58 -29.08 14.60
CA ILE A 175 1.67 -28.12 14.76
C ILE A 175 2.29 -28.22 16.15
N ALA A 176 1.49 -28.32 17.20
CA ALA A 176 1.97 -28.40 18.57
C ALA A 176 2.83 -29.65 18.81
N ALA A 177 2.49 -30.78 18.18
CA ALA A 177 3.27 -32.02 18.27
C ALA A 177 4.66 -31.89 17.61
N GLU A 178 4.78 -31.08 16.55
CA GLU A 178 6.05 -30.87 15.84
C GLU A 178 6.90 -29.72 16.40
N ILE A 179 6.33 -28.82 17.21
CA ILE A 179 7.12 -27.77 17.87
C ILE A 179 8.23 -28.37 18.74
N GLU A 180 7.96 -29.50 19.41
CA GLU A 180 8.96 -30.20 20.26
C GLU A 180 10.18 -30.70 19.48
N LEU A 181 10.06 -30.83 18.16
CA LEU A 181 11.15 -31.24 17.25
C LEU A 181 11.91 -30.04 16.68
N ASP A 182 11.54 -28.81 17.06
CA ASP A 182 12.08 -27.57 16.53
C ASP A 182 12.67 -26.69 17.65
N PRO A 183 13.88 -27.02 18.14
CA PRO A 183 14.46 -26.35 19.30
C PRO A 183 14.69 -24.86 19.06
N VAL A 184 14.97 -24.42 17.83
CA VAL A 184 15.20 -23.00 17.53
C VAL A 184 13.90 -22.21 17.64
N PHE A 185 12.80 -22.76 17.13
CA PHE A 185 11.48 -22.17 17.30
C PHE A 185 11.11 -22.11 18.78
N GLU A 186 11.31 -23.21 19.53
CA GLU A 186 11.01 -23.24 20.96
C GLU A 186 11.78 -22.18 21.75
N GLN A 187 13.10 -22.08 21.52
CA GLN A 187 13.97 -21.11 22.18
C GLN A 187 13.56 -19.66 21.89
N THR A 188 13.14 -19.39 20.65
CA THR A 188 12.75 -18.05 20.21
C THR A 188 11.42 -17.62 20.86
N ILE A 189 10.42 -18.50 20.87
CA ILE A 189 9.14 -18.21 21.54
C ILE A 189 9.30 -18.15 23.06
N ALA A 190 10.19 -18.96 23.65
CA ALA A 190 10.55 -18.85 25.06
C ALA A 190 11.23 -17.52 25.38
N GLY A 191 12.14 -17.08 24.51
CA GLY A 191 12.74 -15.76 24.55
C GLY A 191 11.69 -14.65 24.56
N LEU A 192 10.71 -14.75 23.67
CA LEU A 192 9.61 -13.80 23.58
C LEU A 192 8.78 -13.77 24.87
N ALA A 193 8.46 -14.94 25.45
CA ALA A 193 7.70 -15.03 26.69
C ALA A 193 8.42 -14.39 27.88
N VAL A 194 9.75 -14.52 27.96
CA VAL A 194 10.58 -13.86 28.98
C VAL A 194 10.66 -12.36 28.72
N ALA A 195 10.98 -11.94 27.49
CA ALA A 195 11.13 -10.54 27.12
C ALA A 195 9.83 -9.73 27.31
N SER A 196 8.67 -10.39 27.12
CA SER A 196 7.34 -9.81 27.33
C SER A 196 6.79 -9.98 28.74
N GLN A 197 7.59 -10.48 29.69
CA GLN A 197 7.20 -10.69 31.09
C GLN A 197 5.98 -11.62 31.29
N ARG A 198 5.66 -12.45 30.30
CA ARG A 198 4.59 -13.46 30.40
C ARG A 198 5.00 -14.60 31.33
N VAL A 199 6.29 -14.86 31.44
CA VAL A 199 6.87 -15.86 32.34
C VAL A 199 8.16 -15.31 32.96
N ALA A 200 8.38 -15.55 34.26
CA ALA A 200 9.57 -15.08 34.97
C ALA A 200 10.85 -15.88 34.64
N SER A 201 10.70 -17.18 34.36
CA SER A 201 11.77 -18.10 33.96
C SER A 201 11.18 -19.29 33.22
N VAL A 202 11.76 -19.72 32.11
CA VAL A 202 11.25 -20.85 31.32
C VAL A 202 12.21 -22.03 31.44
N THR A 203 11.69 -23.20 31.84
CA THR A 203 12.23 -24.51 31.44
C THR A 203 11.26 -25.07 30.41
N THR A 204 11.63 -25.12 29.13
CA THR A 204 10.74 -25.71 28.11
C THR A 204 10.64 -27.22 28.31
N ARG A 205 9.71 -27.89 27.62
CA ARG A 205 9.46 -29.33 27.79
C ARG A 205 10.64 -30.21 27.36
N GLY A 206 11.60 -29.68 26.60
CA GLY A 206 12.89 -30.31 26.33
C GLY A 206 13.91 -30.01 27.42
N ALA A 207 14.55 -31.04 27.98
CA ALA A 207 15.58 -30.89 28.99
C ALA A 207 16.70 -29.92 28.52
N GLY A 208 16.79 -28.74 29.12
CA GLY A 208 17.96 -27.84 29.01
C GLY A 208 17.95 -26.79 27.89
N ILE A 209 16.81 -26.47 27.30
CA ILE A 209 16.72 -25.45 26.25
C ILE A 209 16.66 -24.03 26.86
N GLU A 210 17.67 -23.20 26.58
CA GLU A 210 17.76 -21.82 27.07
C GLU A 210 17.00 -20.82 26.18
N PRO A 211 16.21 -19.88 26.74
CA PRO A 211 15.53 -18.84 25.96
C PRO A 211 16.51 -17.97 25.16
N LEU A 212 16.22 -17.73 23.88
CA LEU A 212 17.02 -16.81 23.07
C LEU A 212 16.69 -15.35 23.40
N PRO A 213 17.68 -14.43 23.43
CA PRO A 213 17.40 -13.01 23.56
C PRO A 213 16.70 -12.51 22.29
N VAL A 214 15.50 -11.94 22.48
CA VAL A 214 14.67 -11.33 21.43
C VAL A 214 14.10 -10.00 21.92
N GLN A 215 13.67 -9.16 20.98
CA GLN A 215 12.92 -7.94 21.27
C GLN A 215 11.41 -8.20 21.10
N VAL A 216 10.59 -7.45 21.81
CA VAL A 216 9.13 -7.53 21.67
C VAL A 216 8.70 -6.53 20.60
N LEU A 217 8.71 -6.95 19.34
CA LEU A 217 8.16 -6.17 18.22
C LEU A 217 6.71 -6.54 17.87
N ILE A 218 6.32 -7.79 18.15
CA ILE A 218 4.97 -8.32 17.93
C ILE A 218 3.89 -7.46 18.60
N ASP A 219 2.75 -7.32 17.93
CA ASP A 219 1.61 -6.55 18.43
C ASP A 219 1.03 -7.16 19.71
N ALA A 220 0.52 -6.31 20.60
CA ALA A 220 0.02 -6.75 21.91
C ALA A 220 -1.13 -7.77 21.80
N GLY A 221 -2.01 -7.62 20.81
CA GLY A 221 -3.11 -8.57 20.56
C GLY A 221 -2.61 -9.93 20.08
N ALA A 222 -1.58 -9.96 19.23
CA ALA A 222 -0.96 -11.20 18.77
C ALA A 222 -0.18 -11.89 19.90
N LEU A 223 0.53 -11.11 20.71
CA LEU A 223 1.18 -11.59 21.93
C LEU A 223 0.19 -12.22 22.91
N GLU A 224 -0.97 -11.61 23.13
CA GLU A 224 -2.02 -12.18 24.00
C GLU A 224 -2.58 -13.49 23.44
N GLN A 225 -2.72 -13.60 22.11
CA GLN A 225 -3.18 -14.84 21.47
C GLN A 225 -2.15 -15.98 21.61
N MET A 226 -0.87 -15.70 21.38
CA MET A 226 0.19 -16.71 21.47
C MET A 226 0.54 -17.08 22.91
N LEU A 227 0.61 -16.08 23.79
CA LEU A 227 1.14 -16.18 25.15
C LEU A 227 0.18 -15.50 26.15
N PRO A 228 -1.07 -15.98 26.30
CA PRO A 228 -2.06 -15.38 27.18
C PRO A 228 -1.57 -15.30 28.63
N HIS A 229 -2.01 -14.25 29.34
CA HIS A 229 -1.68 -14.12 30.77
C HIS A 229 -2.27 -15.28 31.56
N GLN A 230 -1.42 -16.04 32.25
CA GLN A 230 -1.89 -17.12 33.13
C GLN A 230 -2.12 -16.59 34.56
N PRO A 231 -3.17 -17.06 35.26
CA PRO A 231 -3.37 -16.74 36.66
C PRO A 231 -2.20 -17.27 37.50
N ALA A 232 -1.85 -16.53 38.57
CA ALA A 232 -0.69 -16.78 39.44
C ALA A 232 -0.66 -18.17 40.10
N THR A 233 -1.76 -18.92 40.06
CA THR A 233 -1.91 -20.27 40.64
C THR A 233 -1.41 -21.39 39.74
N THR A 234 -1.13 -21.12 38.46
CA THR A 234 -0.62 -22.11 37.50
C THR A 234 0.91 -22.07 37.50
N LYS A 235 1.59 -23.21 37.69
CA LYS A 235 3.05 -23.30 37.54
C LYS A 235 3.39 -22.93 36.08
N GLY A 236 4.03 -21.76 35.91
CA GLY A 236 4.20 -21.08 34.64
C GLY A 236 5.01 -21.88 33.61
N GLY A 237 4.44 -22.00 32.42
CA GLY A 237 5.05 -22.58 31.24
C GLY A 237 4.41 -22.02 29.98
N ILE A 238 5.07 -22.20 28.84
CA ILE A 238 4.56 -21.68 27.55
C ILE A 238 3.33 -22.49 27.12
N PRO A 239 2.20 -21.83 26.78
CA PRO A 239 1.03 -22.52 26.25
C PRO A 239 1.24 -22.86 24.77
N TRP A 240 2.02 -23.91 24.49
CA TRP A 240 2.41 -24.29 23.12
C TRP A 240 1.23 -24.52 22.17
N LEU A 241 0.09 -25.01 22.67
CA LEU A 241 -1.11 -25.15 21.83
C LEU A 241 -1.66 -23.79 21.37
N SER A 242 -1.56 -22.73 22.18
CA SER A 242 -1.95 -21.37 21.77
C SER A 242 -1.00 -20.82 20.70
N VAL A 243 0.30 -21.05 20.83
CA VAL A 243 1.31 -20.71 19.81
C VAL A 243 1.03 -21.47 18.51
N ALA A 244 0.76 -22.77 18.59
CA ALA A 244 0.45 -23.60 17.45
C ALA A 244 -0.85 -23.18 16.75
N ARG A 245 -1.88 -22.81 17.51
CA ARG A 245 -3.14 -22.25 16.99
C ARG A 245 -2.91 -20.93 16.26
N PHE A 246 -2.04 -20.06 16.78
CA PHE A 246 -1.66 -18.84 16.09
C PHE A 246 -1.01 -19.12 14.72
N VAL A 247 -0.06 -20.06 14.66
CA VAL A 247 0.54 -20.50 13.39
C VAL A 247 -0.51 -21.12 12.45
N ALA A 248 -1.42 -21.95 12.98
CA ALA A 248 -2.49 -22.59 12.21
C ALA A 248 -3.36 -21.55 11.48
N LYS A 249 -3.72 -20.44 12.16
CA LYS A 249 -4.46 -19.34 11.55
C LYS A 249 -3.73 -18.70 10.37
N VAL A 250 -2.42 -18.45 10.51
CA VAL A 250 -1.59 -17.90 9.43
C VAL A 250 -1.55 -18.85 8.23
N VAL A 251 -1.36 -20.15 8.48
CA VAL A 251 -1.35 -21.19 7.44
C VAL A 251 -2.69 -21.24 6.72
N ILE A 252 -3.80 -21.30 7.46
CA ILE A 252 -5.16 -21.36 6.90
C ILE A 252 -5.45 -20.11 6.07
N ALA A 253 -5.14 -18.91 6.57
CA ALA A 253 -5.33 -17.66 5.85
C ALA A 253 -4.53 -17.63 4.53
N THR A 254 -3.27 -18.09 4.56
CA THR A 254 -2.42 -18.20 3.37
C THR A 254 -3.06 -19.13 2.34
N LEU A 255 -3.46 -20.34 2.77
CA LEU A 255 -4.04 -21.33 1.86
C LEU A 255 -5.37 -20.84 1.29
N GLN A 256 -6.22 -20.18 2.09
CA GLN A 256 -7.46 -19.57 1.61
C GLN A 256 -7.22 -18.54 0.50
N ARG A 257 -6.15 -17.73 0.58
CA ARG A 257 -5.81 -16.80 -0.50
C ARG A 257 -5.45 -17.52 -1.79
N TYR A 258 -4.70 -18.62 -1.71
CA TYR A 258 -4.45 -19.49 -2.86
C TYR A 258 -5.73 -20.11 -3.44
N LEU A 259 -6.60 -20.64 -2.57
CA LEU A 259 -7.88 -21.22 -2.99
C LEU A 259 -8.72 -20.21 -3.79
N ASN A 260 -8.72 -18.97 -3.33
CA ASN A 260 -9.50 -17.89 -3.89
C ASN A 260 -8.78 -17.14 -5.01
N LYS A 261 -7.55 -17.52 -5.39
CA LYS A 261 -6.71 -16.82 -6.38
C LYS A 261 -6.40 -15.36 -6.03
N ARG A 262 -6.31 -15.08 -4.73
CA ARG A 262 -6.04 -13.76 -4.13
C ARG A 262 -4.66 -13.69 -3.48
N ASP A 263 -3.79 -14.62 -3.81
CA ASP A 263 -2.39 -14.65 -3.37
C ASP A 263 -1.53 -13.65 -4.18
N HIS A 264 -0.36 -13.32 -3.65
CA HIS A 264 0.63 -12.42 -4.25
C HIS A 264 1.95 -13.16 -4.61
N GLY A 265 1.87 -14.47 -4.79
CA GLY A 265 3.03 -15.37 -4.83
C GLY A 265 3.34 -16.00 -3.48
N ALA A 266 3.95 -17.19 -3.48
CA ALA A 266 4.02 -18.05 -2.28
C ALA A 266 4.72 -17.41 -1.10
N TYR A 267 5.95 -16.98 -1.33
CA TYR A 267 6.72 -16.31 -0.30
C TYR A 267 6.01 -15.04 0.20
N THR A 268 5.58 -14.17 -0.72
CA THR A 268 4.96 -12.88 -0.38
C THR A 268 3.66 -13.08 0.40
N THR A 269 2.81 -14.01 0.01
CA THR A 269 1.53 -14.26 0.68
C THR A 269 1.74 -14.75 2.11
N ILE A 270 2.70 -15.65 2.34
CA ILE A 270 3.03 -16.09 3.70
C ILE A 270 3.56 -14.92 4.53
N VAL A 271 4.47 -14.09 3.97
CA VAL A 271 4.95 -12.88 4.63
C VAL A 271 3.78 -11.99 5.02
N GLU A 272 2.84 -11.72 4.11
CA GLU A 272 1.67 -10.89 4.38
C GLU A 272 0.83 -11.44 5.53
N GLU A 273 0.52 -12.73 5.53
CA GLU A 273 -0.31 -13.30 6.59
C GLU A 273 0.41 -13.31 7.94
N VAL A 274 1.74 -13.49 7.98
CA VAL A 274 2.52 -13.30 9.22
C VAL A 274 2.48 -11.84 9.67
N LEU A 275 2.70 -10.89 8.77
CA LEU A 275 2.66 -9.46 9.07
C LEU A 275 1.28 -9.04 9.59
N ARG A 276 0.20 -9.51 8.95
CA ARG A 276 -1.19 -9.23 9.36
C ARG A 276 -1.53 -9.85 10.71
N ALA A 277 -1.04 -11.05 10.99
CA ALA A 277 -1.34 -11.75 12.24
C ALA A 277 -0.54 -11.21 13.43
N ALA A 278 0.71 -10.78 13.22
CA ALA A 278 1.65 -10.49 14.31
C ALA A 278 2.15 -9.02 14.36
N TYR A 279 2.07 -8.25 13.28
CA TYR A 279 2.76 -6.95 13.16
C TYR A 279 1.91 -5.86 12.52
N LEU A 280 0.59 -5.99 12.45
CA LEU A 280 -0.31 -5.09 11.71
C LEU A 280 -0.18 -3.62 12.17
N ASP A 281 -0.04 -3.39 13.48
CA ASP A 281 0.17 -2.04 14.03
C ASP A 281 1.53 -1.49 13.63
N LYS A 282 2.56 -2.35 13.60
CA LYS A 282 3.94 -2.00 13.21
C LYS A 282 4.12 -1.78 11.72
N VAL A 283 3.48 -2.56 10.87
CA VAL A 283 3.68 -2.53 9.41
C VAL A 283 3.00 -1.33 8.75
N GLY A 284 2.33 -0.48 9.53
CA GLY A 284 1.94 0.86 9.12
C GLY A 284 0.45 1.03 8.84
N GLN A 285 -0.44 0.11 9.25
CA GLN A 285 -1.89 0.27 9.06
C GLN A 285 -2.42 1.54 9.74
N VAL A 286 -1.96 1.83 10.96
CA VAL A 286 -2.32 3.06 11.68
C VAL A 286 -1.89 4.30 10.90
N ILE A 287 -0.65 4.31 10.41
CA ILE A 287 -0.08 5.44 9.66
C ILE A 287 -0.81 5.61 8.32
N TRP A 288 -1.10 4.50 7.64
CA TRP A 288 -1.87 4.46 6.40
C TRP A 288 -3.28 5.05 6.60
N ASN A 289 -4.00 4.62 7.63
CA ASN A 289 -5.33 5.13 7.95
C ASN A 289 -5.31 6.61 8.33
N GLN A 290 -4.31 7.06 9.08
CA GLN A 290 -4.16 8.48 9.41
C GLN A 290 -3.90 9.30 8.15
N MET A 291 -3.04 8.85 7.24
CA MET A 291 -2.80 9.54 5.98
C MET A 291 -4.06 9.63 5.11
N LYS A 292 -4.85 8.55 5.01
CA LYS A 292 -6.15 8.60 4.29
C LYS A 292 -7.10 9.63 4.90
N LYS A 293 -7.10 9.72 6.24
CA LYS A 293 -7.91 10.72 6.96
C LYS A 293 -7.41 12.14 6.67
N ASP A 294 -6.11 12.36 6.68
CA ASP A 294 -5.48 13.66 6.38
C ASP A 294 -5.78 14.10 4.95
N ALA A 295 -5.66 13.18 3.98
CA ALA A 295 -5.92 13.43 2.56
C ALA A 295 -7.40 13.55 2.21
N GLY A 296 -8.24 12.86 2.97
CA GLY A 296 -9.69 12.88 2.84
C GLY A 296 -10.33 13.83 3.83
N ALA A 297 -10.88 13.28 4.91
CA ALA A 297 -11.76 13.99 5.82
C ALA A 297 -11.17 15.28 6.43
N ASP A 298 -9.89 15.28 6.83
CA ASP A 298 -9.30 16.42 7.54
C ASP A 298 -8.88 17.57 6.61
N ALA A 299 -8.67 17.31 5.32
CA ALA A 299 -8.38 18.33 4.32
C ALA A 299 -9.60 19.17 3.90
N PHE A 300 -10.82 18.79 4.29
CA PHE A 300 -12.05 19.48 3.87
C PHE A 300 -13.03 19.68 5.04
N GLY A 301 -14.01 20.57 4.86
CA GLY A 301 -15.16 20.67 5.77
C GLY A 301 -14.96 21.49 7.05
N ALA A 302 -13.76 22.04 7.30
CA ALA A 302 -13.58 23.05 8.35
C ALA A 302 -12.89 24.31 7.85
N ALA A 303 -12.98 25.39 8.62
CA ALA A 303 -12.53 26.73 8.24
C ALA A 303 -11.02 26.87 8.03
N ASP A 304 -10.21 25.92 8.51
CA ASP A 304 -8.76 25.83 8.33
C ASP A 304 -8.33 24.63 7.49
N ALA A 305 -9.28 23.85 6.99
CA ALA A 305 -9.01 22.70 6.17
C ALA A 305 -8.49 23.17 4.81
N VAL A 306 -7.35 22.64 4.39
CA VAL A 306 -6.59 23.20 3.26
C VAL A 306 -7.41 23.24 1.96
N GLY A 307 -8.11 22.15 1.64
CA GLY A 307 -8.94 22.06 0.44
C GLY A 307 -10.17 22.96 0.50
N ASP A 308 -10.73 23.17 1.69
CA ASP A 308 -11.87 24.08 1.88
C ASP A 308 -11.46 25.53 1.63
N VAL A 309 -10.32 25.96 2.16
CA VAL A 309 -9.80 27.32 1.97
C VAL A 309 -9.55 27.62 0.49
N VAL A 310 -8.97 26.67 -0.26
CA VAL A 310 -8.71 26.85 -1.69
C VAL A 310 -10.01 26.88 -2.51
N LEU A 311 -10.93 25.93 -2.27
CA LEU A 311 -12.22 25.92 -2.96
C LEU A 311 -13.06 27.16 -2.66
N GLN A 312 -13.02 27.69 -1.44
CA GLN A 312 -13.68 28.94 -1.07
C GLN A 312 -13.04 30.16 -1.75
N ALA A 313 -11.72 30.18 -1.94
CA ALA A 313 -11.05 31.22 -2.70
C ALA A 313 -11.47 31.20 -4.18
N TRP A 314 -11.57 30.02 -4.78
CA TRP A 314 -12.05 29.86 -6.16
C TRP A 314 -13.54 30.22 -6.29
N LYS A 315 -14.36 29.81 -5.33
CA LYS A 315 -15.76 30.23 -5.24
C LYS A 315 -15.90 31.76 -5.24
N ARG A 316 -15.11 32.47 -4.41
CA ARG A 316 -15.13 33.93 -4.41
C ARG A 316 -14.76 34.54 -5.76
N CYS A 317 -13.75 33.99 -6.44
CA CYS A 317 -13.40 34.45 -7.78
C CYS A 317 -14.56 34.27 -8.78
N LEU A 318 -15.27 33.15 -8.72
CA LEU A 318 -16.46 32.88 -9.53
C LEU A 318 -17.60 33.86 -9.20
N ASP A 319 -17.87 34.08 -7.91
CA ASP A 319 -18.91 35.01 -7.45
C ASP A 319 -18.59 36.47 -7.85
N GLU A 320 -17.29 36.82 -7.97
CA GLU A 320 -16.79 38.10 -8.49
C GLU A 320 -16.84 38.20 -10.03
N GLY A 321 -17.30 37.16 -10.73
CA GLY A 321 -17.41 37.14 -12.19
C GLY A 321 -16.14 36.73 -12.94
N THR A 322 -15.12 36.20 -12.24
CA THR A 322 -13.94 35.62 -12.89
C THR A 322 -14.35 34.35 -13.64
N SER A 323 -14.02 34.26 -14.93
CA SER A 323 -14.26 33.05 -15.71
C SER A 323 -13.35 31.91 -15.23
N ALA A 324 -13.91 30.70 -15.14
CA ALA A 324 -13.13 29.53 -14.70
C ALA A 324 -12.05 29.18 -15.74
N PRO A 325 -10.77 29.04 -15.34
CA PRO A 325 -9.75 28.48 -16.23
C PRO A 325 -9.98 26.97 -16.42
N ARG A 326 -9.28 26.37 -17.37
CA ARG A 326 -9.11 24.90 -17.40
C ARG A 326 -8.40 24.48 -16.10
N ILE A 327 -8.86 23.40 -15.47
CA ILE A 327 -8.23 22.89 -14.24
C ILE A 327 -7.95 21.40 -14.44
N THR A 328 -6.67 21.05 -14.37
CA THR A 328 -6.21 19.66 -14.38
C THR A 328 -5.77 19.28 -12.97
N LEU A 329 -6.44 18.31 -12.36
CA LEU A 329 -6.04 17.72 -11.09
C LEU A 329 -5.09 16.56 -11.37
N ILE A 330 -3.88 16.64 -10.85
CA ILE A 330 -2.83 15.63 -11.02
C ILE A 330 -2.57 15.00 -9.66
N GLY A 331 -2.74 13.68 -9.53
CA GLY A 331 -2.58 12.99 -8.26
C GLY A 331 -1.66 11.78 -8.38
N HIS A 332 -0.52 11.81 -7.68
CA HIS A 332 0.35 10.64 -7.55
C HIS A 332 0.01 9.81 -6.32
N SER A 333 -0.03 8.48 -6.45
CA SER A 333 -0.25 7.56 -5.33
C SER A 333 -1.50 7.97 -4.53
N THR A 334 -1.31 8.42 -3.30
CA THR A 334 -2.37 8.83 -2.37
C THR A 334 -2.97 10.20 -2.69
N GLY A 335 -2.35 10.97 -3.59
CA GLY A 335 -2.96 12.14 -4.22
C GLY A 335 -4.29 11.83 -4.92
N ALA A 336 -4.51 10.56 -5.32
CA ALA A 336 -5.81 10.12 -5.83
C ALA A 336 -6.92 10.15 -4.75
N ILE A 337 -6.58 9.94 -3.47
CA ILE A 337 -7.51 10.07 -2.34
C ILE A 337 -7.90 11.54 -2.16
N TYR A 338 -6.91 12.45 -2.24
CA TYR A 338 -7.15 13.89 -2.25
C TYR A 338 -8.10 14.30 -3.38
N ILE A 339 -7.85 13.82 -4.60
CA ILE A 339 -8.72 14.12 -5.75
C ILE A 339 -10.15 13.60 -5.52
N ASN A 340 -10.31 12.39 -4.98
CA ASN A 340 -11.63 11.84 -4.67
C ASN A 340 -12.41 12.73 -3.69
N ALA A 341 -11.77 13.20 -2.62
CA ALA A 341 -12.38 14.09 -1.64
C ALA A 341 -12.60 15.51 -2.19
N TRP A 342 -11.65 16.01 -2.98
CA TRP A 342 -11.71 17.31 -3.65
C TRP A 342 -12.94 17.43 -4.54
N LEU A 343 -13.18 16.45 -5.41
CA LEU A 343 -14.31 16.47 -6.34
C LEU A 343 -15.65 16.46 -5.60
N ARG A 344 -15.78 15.65 -4.54
CA ARG A 344 -16.99 15.63 -3.69
C ARG A 344 -17.23 16.98 -3.02
N ARG A 345 -16.17 17.62 -2.52
CA ARG A 345 -16.30 18.93 -1.87
C ARG A 345 -16.57 20.04 -2.88
N SER A 346 -15.93 20.00 -4.06
CA SER A 346 -16.19 20.94 -5.14
C SER A 346 -17.61 20.83 -5.68
N ALA A 347 -18.20 19.63 -5.78
CA ALA A 347 -19.61 19.47 -6.14
C ALA A 347 -20.56 20.26 -5.22
N GLN A 348 -20.18 20.45 -3.96
CA GLN A 348 -20.98 21.19 -2.97
C GLN A 348 -20.74 22.70 -3.03
N LEU A 349 -19.48 23.12 -3.17
CA LEU A 349 -19.10 24.55 -3.10
C LEU A 349 -19.13 25.25 -4.47
N THR A 350 -18.79 24.52 -5.53
CA THR A 350 -18.56 25.01 -6.89
C THR A 350 -19.14 24.02 -7.93
N PRO A 351 -20.46 23.72 -7.90
CA PRO A 351 -21.07 22.65 -8.72
C PRO A 351 -20.89 22.79 -10.23
N GLY A 352 -20.68 24.02 -10.73
CA GLY A 352 -20.44 24.29 -12.15
C GLY A 352 -18.98 24.10 -12.60
N LEU A 353 -18.03 23.99 -11.68
CA LEU A 353 -16.61 23.89 -12.00
C LEU A 353 -16.29 22.49 -12.54
N LYS A 354 -15.46 22.45 -13.60
CA LYS A 354 -15.06 21.21 -14.29
C LYS A 354 -13.58 20.93 -14.07
N TYR A 355 -13.23 19.65 -14.10
CA TYR A 355 -11.87 19.15 -13.86
C TYR A 355 -11.48 18.08 -14.87
N ASP A 356 -10.31 18.24 -15.46
CA ASP A 356 -9.58 17.14 -16.08
C ASP A 356 -8.75 16.41 -15.00
N LEU A 357 -8.56 15.09 -15.14
CA LEU A 357 -7.83 14.28 -14.18
C LEU A 357 -6.61 13.61 -14.83
N VAL A 358 -5.47 13.68 -14.14
CA VAL A 358 -4.34 12.80 -14.40
C VAL A 358 -3.96 12.06 -13.11
N LEU A 359 -4.02 10.73 -13.14
CA LEU A 359 -3.73 9.87 -12.00
C LEU A 359 -2.43 9.11 -12.26
N LEU A 360 -1.48 9.19 -11.33
CA LEU A 360 -0.16 8.55 -11.44
C LEU A 360 -0.05 7.48 -10.35
N ALA A 361 -0.02 6.20 -10.73
CA ALA A 361 -0.04 5.03 -9.84
C ALA A 361 -1.03 5.17 -8.67
N PRO A 362 -2.34 5.40 -8.91
CA PRO A 362 -3.29 5.81 -7.88
C PRO A 362 -3.48 4.74 -6.79
N ALA A 363 -3.18 5.12 -5.54
CA ALA A 363 -3.25 4.26 -4.36
C ALA A 363 -4.56 4.48 -3.56
N CYS A 364 -5.69 4.57 -4.27
CA CYS A 364 -7.02 4.67 -3.66
C CYS A 364 -7.84 3.42 -3.96
N ARG A 365 -8.81 3.11 -3.09
CA ARG A 365 -9.74 2.00 -3.30
C ARG A 365 -10.55 2.22 -4.57
N THR A 366 -10.65 1.18 -5.39
CA THR A 366 -11.44 1.24 -6.63
C THR A 366 -12.91 1.57 -6.35
N GLU A 367 -13.48 1.00 -5.29
CA GLU A 367 -14.86 1.27 -4.86
C GLU A 367 -15.08 2.77 -4.59
N GLU A 368 -14.16 3.42 -3.88
CA GLU A 368 -14.28 4.84 -3.53
C GLU A 368 -14.17 5.75 -4.75
N TYR A 369 -13.32 5.39 -5.71
CA TYR A 369 -13.18 6.10 -6.99
C TYR A 369 -14.46 5.97 -7.82
N VAL A 370 -15.01 4.76 -7.97
CA VAL A 370 -16.26 4.53 -8.74
C VAL A 370 -17.45 5.21 -8.08
N ALA A 371 -17.53 5.19 -6.74
CA ALA A 371 -18.52 5.95 -5.99
C ALA A 371 -18.38 7.46 -6.21
N MET A 372 -17.15 7.96 -6.36
CA MET A 372 -16.89 9.37 -6.66
C MET A 372 -17.35 9.70 -8.08
N LEU A 373 -17.01 8.86 -9.07
CA LEU A 373 -17.48 9.03 -10.46
C LEU A 373 -19.01 9.09 -10.53
N SER A 374 -19.69 8.27 -9.74
CA SER A 374 -21.16 8.22 -9.71
C SER A 374 -21.78 9.50 -9.13
N GLN A 375 -21.11 10.14 -8.17
CA GLN A 375 -21.60 11.36 -7.51
C GLN A 375 -21.19 12.64 -8.24
N CYS A 376 -19.99 12.66 -8.82
CA CYS A 376 -19.34 13.86 -9.32
C CYS A 376 -18.98 13.78 -10.82
N GLY A 377 -19.36 12.72 -11.52
CA GLY A 377 -18.98 12.46 -12.91
C GLY A 377 -19.33 13.60 -13.87
N ALA A 378 -20.41 14.34 -13.60
CA ALA A 378 -20.76 15.51 -14.40
C ALA A 378 -19.67 16.60 -14.36
N GLN A 379 -18.90 16.72 -13.27
CA GLN A 379 -17.81 17.70 -13.13
C GLN A 379 -16.50 17.23 -13.75
N ILE A 380 -16.40 15.95 -14.12
CA ILE A 380 -15.19 15.35 -14.64
C ILE A 380 -15.21 15.45 -16.16
N GLY A 381 -14.20 16.12 -16.71
CA GLY A 381 -13.93 16.17 -18.14
C GLY A 381 -13.14 14.94 -18.58
N GLN A 382 -11.90 15.17 -19.01
CA GLN A 382 -11.03 14.10 -19.49
C GLN A 382 -10.28 13.44 -18.35
N VAL A 383 -9.92 12.17 -18.52
CA VAL A 383 -9.18 11.38 -17.53
C VAL A 383 -8.06 10.62 -18.22
N ARG A 384 -6.88 10.64 -17.59
CA ARG A 384 -5.72 9.81 -17.94
C ARG A 384 -5.17 9.18 -16.68
N MET A 385 -4.95 7.89 -16.69
CA MET A 385 -4.30 7.15 -15.62
C MET A 385 -3.01 6.55 -16.17
N PHE A 386 -1.92 6.71 -15.45
CA PHE A 386 -0.66 6.00 -15.66
C PHE A 386 -0.45 5.05 -14.49
N ALA A 387 -0.19 3.78 -14.78
CA ALA A 387 0.01 2.73 -13.78
C ALA A 387 0.87 1.60 -14.38
N MET A 388 1.30 0.62 -13.60
CA MET A 388 2.17 -0.45 -14.10
C MET A 388 1.35 -1.64 -14.63
N GLN A 389 1.84 -2.27 -15.69
CA GLN A 389 1.39 -3.62 -16.04
C GLN A 389 1.64 -4.56 -14.86
N ASP A 390 0.77 -5.53 -14.65
CA ASP A 390 0.85 -6.42 -13.48
C ASP A 390 2.20 -7.17 -13.42
N ALA A 391 2.71 -7.60 -14.57
CA ALA A 391 4.01 -8.26 -14.65
C ALA A 391 5.19 -7.36 -14.23
N VAL A 392 5.08 -6.04 -14.41
CA VAL A 392 6.07 -5.04 -13.99
C VAL A 392 5.89 -4.70 -12.51
N GLU A 393 4.64 -4.50 -12.07
CA GLU A 393 4.27 -4.27 -10.66
C GLU A 393 4.75 -5.43 -9.75
N GLN A 394 4.65 -6.66 -10.24
CA GLN A 394 5.17 -7.86 -9.57
C GLN A 394 6.70 -7.91 -9.48
N GLN A 395 7.42 -7.16 -10.32
CA GLN A 395 8.88 -7.06 -10.35
C GLN A 395 9.42 -5.90 -9.51
N ASP A 396 8.59 -4.91 -9.18
CA ASP A 396 8.94 -3.88 -8.20
C ASP A 396 9.19 -4.51 -6.82
N ARG A 397 10.01 -3.85 -5.99
CA ARG A 397 10.51 -4.36 -4.71
C ARG A 397 10.44 -3.28 -3.64
N LEU A 398 9.44 -3.36 -2.76
CA LEU A 398 9.31 -2.47 -1.61
C LEU A 398 10.48 -2.64 -0.63
N VAL A 399 10.74 -3.88 -0.20
CA VAL A 399 11.91 -4.29 0.59
C VAL A 399 12.44 -5.59 -0.01
N PRO A 400 13.58 -5.59 -0.73
CA PRO A 400 13.98 -6.69 -1.62
C PRO A 400 13.94 -8.11 -1.05
N ILE A 401 14.26 -8.28 0.24
CA ILE A 401 14.25 -9.59 0.91
C ILE A 401 12.90 -9.87 1.58
N LEU A 402 12.41 -8.92 2.40
CA LEU A 402 11.20 -9.15 3.18
C LEU A 402 9.95 -9.14 2.30
N TYR A 403 9.81 -8.15 1.44
CA TYR A 403 8.61 -7.90 0.65
C TYR A 403 8.97 -7.62 -0.82
N PRO A 404 9.20 -8.67 -1.62
CA PRO A 404 9.68 -8.56 -2.99
C PRO A 404 8.53 -8.31 -3.99
N ARG A 405 7.64 -7.36 -3.69
CA ARG A 405 6.57 -6.86 -4.57
C ARG A 405 6.47 -5.34 -4.45
N SER A 406 5.68 -4.70 -5.33
CA SER A 406 5.47 -3.25 -5.29
C SER A 406 4.86 -2.76 -3.97
N LEU A 407 4.92 -1.45 -3.76
CA LEU A 407 4.19 -0.80 -2.67
C LEU A 407 2.68 -1.07 -2.74
N LEU A 408 2.06 -1.09 -3.93
CA LEU A 408 0.62 -1.28 -4.04
C LEU A 408 0.18 -2.71 -3.68
N TYR A 409 1.01 -3.72 -3.98
CA TYR A 409 0.81 -5.07 -3.45
C TYR A 409 0.79 -5.07 -1.91
N PHE A 410 1.71 -4.34 -1.28
CA PHE A 410 1.76 -4.23 0.18
C PHE A 410 0.54 -3.51 0.74
N VAL A 411 0.14 -2.40 0.12
CA VAL A 411 -1.05 -1.65 0.52
C VAL A 411 -2.29 -2.53 0.43
N SER A 412 -2.50 -3.13 -0.74
CA SER A 412 -3.65 -4.00 -1.02
C SER A 412 -3.70 -5.23 -0.12
N GLY A 413 -2.57 -5.91 0.10
CA GLY A 413 -2.49 -7.16 0.86
C GLY A 413 -2.51 -6.97 2.39
N VAL A 414 -1.90 -5.90 2.90
CA VAL A 414 -1.60 -5.77 4.33
C VAL A 414 -2.33 -4.60 4.98
N VAL A 415 -2.18 -3.38 4.48
CA VAL A 415 -2.56 -2.17 5.26
C VAL A 415 -3.89 -1.54 4.88
N GLU A 416 -4.48 -1.88 3.73
CA GLU A 416 -5.78 -1.36 3.28
C GLU A 416 -6.98 -2.05 3.96
N GLY A 417 -6.80 -2.62 5.15
CA GLY A 417 -7.85 -3.28 5.93
C GLY A 417 -7.94 -4.78 5.63
N GLU A 418 -8.91 -5.19 4.81
CA GLU A 418 -9.06 -6.59 4.39
C GLU A 418 -7.90 -7.05 3.48
N VAL A 419 -7.83 -8.36 3.21
CA VAL A 419 -6.82 -8.92 2.31
C VAL A 419 -7.10 -8.57 0.84
N ASP A 420 -6.05 -8.20 0.11
CA ASP A 420 -6.02 -8.06 -1.35
C ASP A 420 -7.09 -7.09 -1.88
N ILE A 421 -7.24 -5.94 -1.23
CA ILE A 421 -8.25 -4.92 -1.60
C ILE A 421 -7.97 -4.34 -2.99
N PRO A 422 -8.99 -4.26 -3.88
CA PRO A 422 -8.84 -3.60 -5.17
C PRO A 422 -8.43 -2.12 -5.06
N LEU A 423 -7.23 -1.82 -5.55
CA LEU A 423 -6.71 -0.46 -5.70
C LEU A 423 -6.76 -0.04 -7.17
N LEU A 424 -7.10 1.23 -7.42
CA LEU A 424 -7.31 1.76 -8.78
C LEU A 424 -6.08 1.58 -9.68
N GLY A 425 -4.88 1.75 -9.12
CA GLY A 425 -3.62 1.68 -9.86
C GLY A 425 -3.10 0.29 -10.18
N MET A 426 -3.80 -0.80 -9.80
CA MET A 426 -3.29 -2.16 -9.98
C MET A 426 -4.01 -2.89 -11.12
N GLN A 427 -3.28 -3.22 -12.20
CA GLN A 427 -3.85 -3.82 -13.40
C GLN A 427 -4.52 -5.18 -13.14
N ARG A 428 -4.00 -6.01 -12.22
CA ARG A 428 -4.53 -7.36 -11.94
C ARG A 428 -6.03 -7.41 -11.66
N PHE A 429 -6.56 -6.40 -10.96
CA PHE A 429 -7.98 -6.38 -10.61
C PHE A 429 -8.87 -6.19 -11.84
N LEU A 430 -8.34 -5.60 -12.91
CA LEU A 430 -9.02 -5.46 -14.20
C LEU A 430 -8.76 -6.66 -15.12
N ALA A 431 -7.56 -7.24 -15.04
CA ALA A 431 -7.10 -8.32 -15.90
C ALA A 431 -7.70 -9.71 -15.55
N ASP A 432 -8.15 -9.92 -14.32
CA ASP A 432 -8.85 -11.15 -13.91
C ASP A 432 -10.28 -10.89 -13.39
N PRO A 433 -11.25 -10.64 -14.30
CA PRO A 433 -12.64 -10.45 -13.91
C PRO A 433 -13.26 -11.63 -13.19
N ALA A 434 -12.79 -12.86 -13.41
CA ALA A 434 -13.38 -14.05 -12.80
C ALA A 434 -13.10 -14.12 -11.29
N THR A 435 -11.92 -13.66 -10.87
CA THR A 435 -11.54 -13.57 -9.46
C THR A 435 -12.07 -12.30 -8.79
N PHE A 436 -12.11 -11.19 -9.53
CA PHE A 436 -12.46 -9.85 -9.01
C PHE A 436 -13.81 -9.33 -9.50
N ASP A 437 -14.82 -10.21 -9.61
CA ASP A 437 -16.16 -9.83 -10.07
C ASP A 437 -16.96 -9.12 -8.97
N GLN A 438 -16.72 -7.82 -8.83
CA GLN A 438 -17.54 -6.93 -8.01
C GLN A 438 -18.24 -5.91 -8.93
N GLY A 439 -19.48 -5.52 -8.60
CA GLY A 439 -20.30 -4.66 -9.47
C GLY A 439 -19.61 -3.35 -9.86
N TYR A 440 -18.83 -2.75 -8.95
CA TYR A 440 -18.07 -1.54 -9.23
C TYR A 440 -16.84 -1.77 -10.13
N MET A 441 -16.28 -2.99 -10.19
CA MET A 441 -15.15 -3.32 -11.08
C MET A 441 -15.59 -3.33 -12.54
N ASN A 442 -16.82 -3.78 -12.83
CA ASN A 442 -17.40 -3.70 -14.16
C ASN A 442 -17.59 -2.23 -14.60
N GLN A 443 -18.01 -1.35 -13.68
CA GLN A 443 -18.12 0.09 -13.95
C GLN A 443 -16.75 0.72 -14.20
N LEU A 444 -15.72 0.34 -13.43
CA LEU A 444 -14.36 0.82 -13.67
C LEU A 444 -13.83 0.39 -15.05
N ARG A 445 -14.01 -0.88 -15.44
CA ARG A 445 -13.61 -1.38 -16.77
C ARG A 445 -14.23 -0.55 -17.88
N GLN A 446 -15.55 -0.38 -17.85
CA GLN A 446 -16.26 0.47 -18.82
C GLN A 446 -15.74 1.91 -18.82
N HIS A 447 -15.47 2.48 -17.65
CA HIS A 447 -14.95 3.84 -17.55
C HIS A 447 -13.56 3.97 -18.18
N LEU A 448 -12.63 3.04 -17.93
CA LEU A 448 -11.26 3.11 -18.44
C LEU A 448 -11.16 2.75 -19.93
N ASP A 449 -11.97 1.80 -20.40
CA ASP A 449 -12.03 1.41 -21.82
C ASP A 449 -12.58 2.54 -22.70
N GLN A 450 -13.46 3.39 -22.15
CA GLN A 450 -14.01 4.54 -22.85
C GLN A 450 -12.93 5.59 -23.14
N GLY A 451 -12.34 5.54 -24.32
CA GLY A 451 -11.39 6.57 -24.78
C GLY A 451 -9.96 6.34 -24.32
N ASP A 452 -9.59 5.08 -24.07
CA ASP A 452 -8.20 4.68 -23.82
C ASP A 452 -7.58 5.51 -22.68
N ARG A 453 -8.22 5.48 -21.51
CA ARG A 453 -7.88 6.35 -20.37
C ARG A 453 -6.73 5.82 -19.55
N ALA A 454 -6.36 4.55 -19.70
CA ALA A 454 -5.33 3.90 -18.90
C ALA A 454 -4.07 3.60 -19.73
N VAL A 455 -2.92 4.03 -19.23
CA VAL A 455 -1.60 3.74 -19.78
C VAL A 455 -0.90 2.82 -18.78
N TRP A 456 -0.71 1.57 -19.19
CA TRP A 456 -0.05 0.55 -18.38
C TRP A 456 1.42 0.43 -18.78
N SER A 457 2.33 0.99 -17.98
CA SER A 457 3.77 0.98 -18.27
C SER A 457 4.34 -0.44 -18.28
N ILE A 458 5.31 -0.77 -19.15
CA ILE A 458 6.01 0.10 -20.11
C ILE A 458 5.19 0.26 -21.39
N ALA A 459 4.91 1.50 -21.80
CA ALA A 459 4.03 1.82 -22.92
C ALA A 459 4.52 3.01 -23.75
N ASP A 460 4.38 2.90 -25.07
CA ASP A 460 4.65 3.94 -26.07
C ASP A 460 3.45 3.97 -27.04
N LEU A 461 2.38 4.70 -26.68
CA LEU A 461 1.07 4.65 -27.36
C LEU A 461 0.69 5.97 -28.07
N GLY A 462 1.63 6.89 -28.18
CA GLY A 462 1.46 8.21 -28.78
C GLY A 462 1.46 9.35 -27.76
N PRO A 463 1.44 10.62 -28.23
CA PRO A 463 1.54 11.79 -27.36
C PRO A 463 0.52 11.77 -26.21
N GLY A 464 0.97 12.05 -24.98
CA GLY A 464 0.12 11.96 -23.79
C GLY A 464 -0.15 10.53 -23.29
N LYS A 465 0.46 9.50 -23.90
CA LYS A 465 0.19 8.08 -23.62
C LYS A 465 1.45 7.21 -23.50
N HIS A 466 2.57 7.81 -23.11
CA HIS A 466 3.84 7.12 -22.93
C HIS A 466 4.23 7.08 -21.46
N SER A 467 4.79 5.95 -21.02
CA SER A 467 5.37 5.82 -19.69
C SER A 467 6.38 4.67 -19.68
N ALA A 468 7.56 4.93 -19.13
CA ALA A 468 8.61 3.93 -18.94
C ALA A 468 8.84 3.60 -17.46
N SER A 469 7.98 4.06 -16.56
CA SER A 469 8.05 3.79 -15.12
C SER A 469 7.99 2.29 -14.83
N VAL A 470 8.94 1.82 -14.03
CA VAL A 470 9.04 0.41 -13.57
C VAL A 470 8.97 0.26 -12.05
N ALA A 471 8.92 1.38 -11.32
CA ALA A 471 8.64 1.39 -9.89
C ALA A 471 7.53 2.40 -9.56
N HIS A 472 6.82 2.14 -8.46
CA HIS A 472 5.69 2.96 -8.00
C HIS A 472 6.04 4.46 -7.82
N GLY A 473 7.26 4.75 -7.40
CA GLY A 473 7.74 6.11 -7.14
C GLY A 473 8.21 6.88 -8.37
N ASP A 474 8.22 6.27 -9.56
CA ASP A 474 8.91 6.87 -10.72
C ASP A 474 8.01 7.81 -11.53
N PHE A 475 6.68 7.72 -11.42
CA PHE A 475 5.75 8.38 -12.36
C PHE A 475 5.83 9.92 -12.39
N ASP A 476 6.39 10.56 -11.36
CA ASP A 476 6.62 12.02 -11.32
C ASP A 476 8.08 12.43 -11.62
N ASN A 477 8.89 11.46 -12.06
CA ASN A 477 10.32 11.60 -12.42
C ASN A 477 10.65 10.97 -13.79
N ASP A 478 9.88 9.98 -14.23
CA ASP A 478 10.05 9.27 -15.49
C ASP A 478 9.85 10.22 -16.67
N ALA A 479 10.87 10.35 -17.51
CA ALA A 479 10.86 11.30 -18.63
C ALA A 479 9.68 11.07 -19.58
N ALA A 480 9.36 9.82 -19.92
CA ALA A 480 8.25 9.50 -20.82
C ALA A 480 6.88 9.90 -20.23
N THR A 481 6.70 9.67 -18.93
CA THR A 481 5.49 10.09 -18.20
C THR A 481 5.40 11.62 -18.10
N LEU A 482 6.53 12.30 -17.83
CA LEU A 482 6.59 13.77 -17.78
C LEU A 482 6.31 14.42 -19.15
N ASP A 483 6.82 13.83 -20.24
CA ASP A 483 6.51 14.27 -21.60
C ASP A 483 5.02 14.10 -21.92
N SER A 484 4.42 12.99 -21.48
CA SER A 484 2.99 12.77 -21.61
C SER A 484 2.17 13.80 -20.81
N LEU A 485 2.58 14.11 -19.58
CA LEU A 485 1.96 15.16 -18.78
C LEU A 485 2.06 16.53 -19.45
N ALA A 486 3.24 16.89 -19.96
CA ALA A 486 3.43 18.14 -20.68
C ALA A 486 2.50 18.24 -21.90
N HIS A 487 2.41 17.17 -22.70
CA HIS A 487 1.48 17.12 -23.84
C HIS A 487 0.02 17.29 -23.41
N ILE A 488 -0.42 16.63 -22.33
CA ILE A 488 -1.81 16.73 -21.83
C ILE A 488 -2.15 18.16 -21.42
N LEU A 489 -1.21 18.84 -20.78
CA LEU A 489 -1.37 20.22 -20.33
C LEU A 489 -1.40 21.20 -21.51
N SER A 490 -0.56 21.02 -22.53
CA SER A 490 -0.46 21.92 -23.68
C SER A 490 -1.52 21.67 -24.77
N ASN A 491 -1.76 20.40 -25.10
CA ASN A 491 -2.52 19.98 -26.28
C ASN A 491 -3.84 19.26 -25.95
N GLY A 492 -4.03 18.86 -24.68
CA GLY A 492 -5.17 18.04 -24.26
C GLY A 492 -4.89 16.54 -24.33
N PHE A 493 -5.93 15.73 -24.15
CA PHE A 493 -5.80 14.28 -23.89
C PHE A 493 -5.68 13.39 -25.13
N ASN A 494 -5.60 13.99 -26.32
CA ASN A 494 -5.59 13.31 -27.62
C ASN A 494 -4.22 13.30 -28.28
#